data_AF-A0A917RP18-F1
#
_entry.id   AF-A0A917RP18-F1
#
_cell.length_a   1.000
_cell.length_b   1.000
_cell.length_c   1.000
_cell.angle_alpha   90.00
_cell.angle_beta   90.00
_cell.angle_gamma   90.00
#
_symmetry.space_group_name_H-M   'P 1'
#
loop_
_entity.id
_entity.type
_entity.pdbx_description
1 polymer ?
#
loop_
_entity_poly.entity_id
_entity_poly.type
_entity_poly.pdbx_seq_one_letter_code
_entity_poly.pdbx_strand_id
1 'polypeptide(L)'
;MYNGVEFRTWKDVGRLGDNVGGQGFSWNQKIGQSVYAFGYPAGPHPDGDRPYTGLTPKYCYGKTSAAGAVAGFKAEAQIALKCSMTAGASGGPWIAQYSSTMRVGYINGVTSLVGDTDSNGRFDFATSPYFDSETYSIYSAASNLASGKIGK
;
A
#
# COMPACT_ATOMS: atom_id res chain seq x y z
N MET A 1 16.64 21.68 -2.88
CA MET A 1 15.18 21.49 -2.78
C MET A 1 14.85 20.03 -3.02
N TYR A 2 14.49 19.28 -1.99
CA TYR A 2 13.86 17.95 -2.14
C TYR A 2 12.43 18.12 -1.64
N ASN A 3 11.43 17.88 -2.49
CA ASN A 3 10.01 17.94 -2.13
C ASN A 3 9.54 19.23 -1.44
N GLY A 4 10.05 20.40 -1.86
CA GLY A 4 9.55 21.69 -1.37
C GLY A 4 9.92 22.05 0.08
N VAL A 5 10.78 21.29 0.75
CA VAL A 5 11.29 21.65 2.07
C VAL A 5 12.63 22.39 1.91
N GLU A 6 12.57 23.72 1.86
CA GLU A 6 13.70 24.56 2.24
C GLU A 6 13.69 24.69 3.76
N PHE A 7 14.84 24.44 4.38
CA PHE A 7 15.01 24.36 5.83
C PHE A 7 14.19 25.42 6.59
N ARG A 8 13.18 24.94 7.34
CA ARG A 8 12.35 25.65 8.34
C ARG A 8 11.21 26.56 7.87
N THR A 9 10.83 26.60 6.58
CA THR A 9 9.58 27.26 6.17
C THR A 9 8.71 26.34 5.32
N TRP A 10 7.46 26.14 5.74
CA TRP A 10 6.47 25.39 4.97
C TRP A 10 5.89 26.30 3.89
N LYS A 11 6.06 25.94 2.63
CA LYS A 11 5.43 26.64 1.49
C LYS A 11 4.21 25.85 1.04
N ASP A 12 3.05 26.50 1.05
CA ASP A 12 1.85 25.98 0.41
C ASP A 12 2.02 26.03 -1.11
N VAL A 13 1.97 24.87 -1.76
CA VAL A 13 2.10 24.70 -3.21
C VAL A 13 0.80 24.20 -3.85
N GLY A 14 -0.33 24.34 -3.14
CA GLY A 14 -1.63 23.89 -3.59
C GLY A 14 -1.91 22.42 -3.29
N ARG A 15 -2.90 21.85 -3.96
CA ARG A 15 -3.33 20.47 -3.71
C ARG A 15 -2.23 19.49 -4.12
N LEU A 16 -2.00 18.46 -3.31
CA LEU A 16 -1.00 17.43 -3.60
C LEU A 16 -1.23 16.79 -4.98
N GLY A 17 -2.47 16.42 -5.29
CA GLY A 17 -2.83 15.80 -6.57
C GLY A 17 -2.55 16.67 -7.81
N ASP A 18 -2.57 17.99 -7.69
CA ASP A 18 -2.22 18.89 -8.80
C ASP A 18 -0.70 18.89 -9.09
N ASN A 19 0.10 18.54 -8.08
CA ASN A 19 1.56 18.55 -8.16
C ASN A 19 2.15 17.19 -8.55
N VAL A 20 1.57 16.09 -8.06
CA VAL A 20 2.12 14.72 -8.26
C VAL A 20 1.17 13.78 -9.00
N GLY A 21 -0.03 14.23 -9.34
CA GLY A 21 -1.08 13.38 -9.89
C GLY A 21 -1.70 12.47 -8.84
N GLY A 22 -2.44 11.47 -9.30
CA GLY A 22 -3.09 10.48 -8.46
C GLY A 22 -3.36 9.18 -9.21
N GLN A 23 -3.56 8.12 -8.44
CA GLN A 23 -4.05 6.85 -8.96
C GLN A 23 -5.58 6.86 -9.01
N GLY A 24 -6.17 6.05 -9.88
CA GLY A 24 -7.58 5.74 -9.79
C GLY A 24 -7.90 4.94 -8.52
N PHE A 25 -9.18 4.82 -8.18
CA PHE A 25 -9.67 4.00 -7.08
C PHE A 25 -10.65 2.96 -7.61
N SER A 26 -10.56 1.73 -7.13
CA SER A 26 -11.51 0.66 -7.42
C SER A 26 -11.85 -0.13 -6.15
N TRP A 27 -13.04 -0.71 -6.14
CA TRP A 27 -13.56 -1.56 -5.08
C TRP A 27 -14.42 -2.66 -5.72
N ASN A 28 -14.84 -3.66 -4.93
CA ASN A 28 -15.64 -4.80 -5.37
C ASN A 28 -15.04 -5.56 -6.59
N GLN A 29 -13.72 -5.55 -6.72
CA GLN A 29 -13.03 -6.25 -7.79
C GLN A 29 -12.90 -7.74 -7.47
N LYS A 30 -12.92 -8.59 -8.49
CA LYS A 30 -12.74 -10.04 -8.32
C LYS A 30 -11.39 -10.35 -7.65
N ILE A 31 -11.39 -11.30 -6.72
CA ILE A 31 -10.14 -11.92 -6.22
C ILE A 31 -9.51 -12.72 -7.37
N GLY A 32 -8.18 -12.80 -7.41
CA GLY A 32 -7.43 -13.49 -8.49
C GLY A 32 -6.86 -12.57 -9.55
N GLN A 33 -7.15 -11.26 -9.47
CA GLN A 33 -6.56 -10.25 -10.34
C GLN A 33 -5.09 -10.04 -9.99
N SER A 34 -4.27 -9.79 -11.02
CA SER A 34 -2.88 -9.37 -10.84
C SER A 34 -2.80 -7.93 -10.35
N VAL A 35 -1.97 -7.68 -9.35
CA VAL A 35 -1.72 -6.35 -8.78
C VAL A 35 -0.24 -6.10 -8.61
N TYR A 36 0.15 -4.83 -8.62
CA TYR A 36 1.43 -4.37 -8.10
C TYR A 36 1.21 -3.81 -6.69
N ALA A 37 1.79 -4.43 -5.67
CA ALA A 37 1.82 -3.91 -4.31
C ALA A 37 3.11 -3.12 -4.10
N PHE A 38 3.03 -1.80 -3.96
CA PHE A 38 4.18 -0.93 -3.74
C PHE A 38 4.36 -0.63 -2.25
N GLY A 39 5.59 -0.35 -1.80
CA GLY A 39 5.87 0.05 -0.42
C GLY A 39 7.32 0.46 -0.17
N TYR A 40 7.60 0.92 1.06
CA TYR A 40 8.94 1.30 1.53
C TYR A 40 9.35 0.42 2.73
N PRO A 41 9.58 -0.89 2.52
CA PRO A 41 10.00 -1.78 3.60
C PRO A 41 11.33 -1.34 4.22
N ALA A 42 11.44 -1.45 5.54
CA ALA A 42 12.59 -0.98 6.33
C ALA A 42 12.88 -1.84 7.57
N GLY A 43 11.90 -2.62 8.03
CA GLY A 43 12.06 -3.50 9.18
C GLY A 43 12.86 -4.76 8.86
N PRO A 44 13.40 -5.45 9.88
CA PRO A 44 14.00 -6.75 9.71
C PRO A 44 12.94 -7.83 9.43
N HIS A 45 13.37 -8.94 8.86
CA HIS A 45 12.66 -10.21 8.97
C HIS A 45 12.75 -10.77 10.41
N PRO A 46 11.89 -11.75 10.76
CA PRO A 46 11.98 -12.43 12.06
C PRO A 46 13.35 -13.04 12.38
N ASP A 47 14.09 -13.50 11.37
CA ASP A 47 15.48 -14.00 11.51
C ASP A 47 16.55 -12.90 11.71
N GLY A 48 16.13 -11.63 11.70
CA GLY A 48 17.00 -10.46 11.89
C GLY A 48 17.57 -9.87 10.60
N ASP A 49 17.39 -10.52 9.44
CA ASP A 49 17.90 -9.99 8.19
C ASP A 49 17.21 -8.69 7.77
N ARG A 50 17.97 -7.77 7.16
CA ARG A 50 17.52 -6.42 6.80
C ARG A 50 17.75 -6.14 5.32
N PRO A 51 17.01 -6.80 4.41
CA PRO A 51 17.21 -6.63 2.98
C PRO A 51 16.74 -5.27 2.45
N TYR A 52 16.01 -4.48 3.26
CA TYR A 52 15.44 -3.21 2.85
C TYR A 52 15.80 -2.06 3.79
N THR A 53 15.98 -0.87 3.22
CA THR A 53 16.41 0.35 3.93
C THR A 53 15.29 1.37 4.15
N GLY A 54 14.12 1.19 3.55
CA GLY A 54 13.03 2.18 3.54
C GLY A 54 13.25 3.39 2.65
N LEU A 55 14.39 3.50 1.95
CA LEU A 55 14.73 4.70 1.17
C LEU A 55 14.23 4.66 -0.28
N THR A 56 14.01 3.46 -0.83
CA THR A 56 13.57 3.29 -2.22
C THR A 56 12.28 2.48 -2.26
N PRO A 57 11.35 2.82 -3.17
CA PRO A 57 10.14 2.03 -3.33
C PRO A 57 10.49 0.63 -3.81
N LYS A 58 9.84 -0.37 -3.22
CA LYS A 58 9.85 -1.75 -3.66
C LYS A 58 8.45 -2.14 -4.11
N TYR A 59 8.36 -3.25 -4.84
CA TYR A 59 7.07 -3.80 -5.20
C TYR A 59 7.08 -5.32 -5.18
N CYS A 60 5.89 -5.88 -4.94
CA CYS A 60 5.55 -7.27 -5.21
C CYS A 60 4.52 -7.30 -6.34
N TYR A 61 4.60 -8.30 -7.22
CA TYR A 61 3.66 -8.47 -8.33
C TYR A 61 3.15 -9.90 -8.36
N GLY A 62 1.85 -10.07 -8.53
CA GLY A 62 1.24 -11.38 -8.62
C GLY A 62 -0.28 -11.33 -8.54
N LYS A 63 -0.89 -12.51 -8.63
CA LYS A 63 -2.33 -12.67 -8.47
C LYS A 63 -2.70 -12.64 -7.01
N THR A 64 -3.79 -11.95 -6.71
CA THR A 64 -4.39 -11.96 -5.37
C THR A 64 -5.06 -13.31 -5.08
N SER A 65 -5.08 -13.71 -3.82
CA SER A 65 -5.88 -14.84 -3.33
C SER A 65 -6.73 -14.42 -2.14
N ALA A 66 -7.65 -15.28 -1.69
CA ALA A 66 -8.21 -15.13 -0.36
C ALA A 66 -7.07 -15.32 0.67
N ALA A 67 -7.07 -14.51 1.72
CA ALA A 67 -6.12 -14.68 2.80
C ALA A 67 -6.57 -15.82 3.75
N GLY A 68 -5.60 -16.54 4.28
CA GLY A 68 -5.84 -17.58 5.29
C GLY A 68 -6.07 -16.98 6.68
N ALA A 69 -6.39 -17.86 7.63
CA ALA A 69 -6.54 -17.49 9.02
C ALA A 69 -5.22 -17.10 9.67
N VAL A 70 -5.21 -16.01 10.43
CA VAL A 70 -4.04 -15.56 11.21
C VAL A 70 -4.49 -15.30 12.63
N ALA A 71 -3.94 -16.05 13.59
CA ALA A 71 -4.32 -15.91 15.00
C ALA A 71 -4.17 -14.47 15.49
N GLY A 72 -5.22 -13.95 16.15
CA GLY A 72 -5.27 -12.58 16.66
C GLY A 72 -5.69 -11.51 15.64
N PHE A 73 -5.89 -11.87 14.38
CA PHE A 73 -6.33 -10.95 13.32
C PHE A 73 -7.49 -11.57 12.53
N LYS A 74 -8.40 -10.73 12.01
CA LYS A 74 -9.45 -11.18 11.06
C LYS A 74 -8.92 -11.20 9.63
N ALA A 75 -7.84 -11.96 9.41
CA ALA A 75 -7.16 -12.02 8.11
C ALA A 75 -8.03 -12.70 7.03
N GLU A 76 -8.99 -13.53 7.40
CA GLU A 76 -9.88 -14.24 6.48
C GLU A 76 -10.84 -13.30 5.72
N ALA A 77 -11.05 -12.09 6.24
CA ALA A 77 -11.79 -11.02 5.54
C ALA A 77 -10.91 -10.22 4.55
N GLN A 78 -9.63 -10.60 4.42
CA GLN A 78 -8.65 -9.91 3.60
C GLN A 78 -8.32 -10.71 2.32
N ILE A 79 -7.66 -10.02 1.39
CA ILE A 79 -6.98 -10.63 0.26
C ILE A 79 -5.49 -10.68 0.52
N ALA A 80 -4.82 -11.46 -0.32
CA ALA A 80 -3.49 -11.95 -0.07
C ALA A 80 -2.61 -11.84 -1.32
N LEU A 81 -1.31 -11.68 -1.12
CA LEU A 81 -0.31 -11.66 -2.19
C LEU A 81 1.02 -12.22 -1.66
N LYS A 82 1.66 -13.09 -2.45
CA LYS A 82 3.04 -13.50 -2.17
C LYS A 82 3.97 -12.29 -2.25
N CYS A 83 4.63 -11.96 -1.16
CA CYS A 83 5.41 -10.73 -1.05
C CYS A 83 6.41 -10.78 0.10
N SER A 84 7.67 -10.45 -0.16
CA SER A 84 8.73 -10.48 0.85
C SER A 84 8.98 -9.14 1.54
N MET A 85 8.18 -8.11 1.25
CA MET A 85 8.36 -6.79 1.86
C MET A 85 8.15 -6.86 3.38
N THR A 86 9.01 -6.19 4.13
CA THR A 86 8.97 -6.13 5.60
C THR A 86 8.16 -4.93 6.13
N ALA A 87 8.12 -4.77 7.46
CA ALA A 87 7.53 -3.60 8.11
C ALA A 87 8.04 -2.28 7.50
N GLY A 88 7.16 -1.30 7.37
CA GLY A 88 7.38 -0.08 6.56
C GLY A 88 6.66 -0.12 5.20
N ALA A 89 6.29 -1.31 4.72
CA ALA A 89 5.43 -1.43 3.53
C ALA A 89 3.92 -1.20 3.81
N SER A 90 3.49 -1.24 5.08
CA SER A 90 2.10 -1.03 5.49
C SER A 90 1.55 0.31 4.98
N GLY A 91 0.31 0.31 4.49
CA GLY A 91 -0.33 1.44 3.84
C GLY A 91 0.04 1.62 2.36
N GLY A 92 1.07 0.93 1.87
CA GLY A 92 1.48 0.97 0.48
C GLY A 92 0.40 0.42 -0.47
N PRO A 93 0.17 1.05 -1.64
CA PRO A 93 -0.98 0.75 -2.49
C PRO A 93 -0.82 -0.56 -3.26
N TRP A 94 -1.91 -1.32 -3.37
CA TRP A 94 -2.04 -2.43 -4.29
C TRP A 94 -2.79 -1.94 -5.53
N ILE A 95 -2.10 -1.85 -6.66
CA ILE A 95 -2.61 -1.22 -7.87
C ILE A 95 -2.94 -2.29 -8.92
N ALA A 96 -4.22 -2.38 -9.26
CA ALA A 96 -4.73 -3.17 -10.38
C ALA A 96 -4.60 -2.41 -11.70
N GLN A 97 -4.49 -3.15 -12.81
CA GLN A 97 -4.36 -2.59 -14.17
C GLN A 97 -3.25 -1.53 -14.30
N TYR A 98 -2.18 -1.70 -13.53
CA TYR A 98 -1.08 -0.76 -13.51
C TYR A 98 -0.33 -0.75 -14.85
N SER A 99 -0.24 0.41 -15.47
CA SER A 99 0.60 0.65 -16.64
C SER A 99 1.97 1.11 -16.17
N SER A 100 3.02 0.30 -16.37
CA SER A 100 4.40 0.70 -16.03
C SER A 100 4.90 1.89 -16.85
N THR A 101 4.36 2.10 -18.06
CA THR A 101 4.72 3.24 -18.92
C THR A 101 4.09 4.53 -18.40
N MET A 102 2.79 4.51 -18.10
CA MET A 102 2.07 5.69 -17.64
C MET A 102 2.18 5.90 -16.12
N ARG A 103 2.62 4.89 -15.39
CA ARG A 103 2.71 4.82 -13.92
C ARG A 103 1.38 5.09 -13.20
N VAL A 104 0.28 4.70 -13.86
CA VAL A 104 -1.08 4.82 -13.32
C VAL A 104 -1.83 3.51 -13.42
N GLY A 105 -2.79 3.34 -12.52
CA GLY A 105 -3.76 2.26 -12.48
C GLY A 105 -4.84 2.55 -11.44
N TYR A 106 -5.44 1.52 -10.87
CA TYR A 106 -6.48 1.65 -9.84
C TYR A 106 -6.04 1.03 -8.53
N ILE A 107 -5.98 1.82 -7.47
CA ILE A 107 -5.77 1.31 -6.11
C ILE A 107 -6.98 0.44 -5.76
N ASN A 108 -6.70 -0.81 -5.42
CA ASN A 108 -7.67 -1.84 -5.05
C ASN A 108 -7.25 -2.59 -3.79
N GLY A 109 -6.57 -1.89 -2.88
CA GLY A 109 -6.03 -2.46 -1.66
C GLY A 109 -4.85 -1.67 -1.14
N VAL A 110 -4.46 -1.96 0.10
CA VAL A 110 -3.26 -1.45 0.75
C VAL A 110 -2.62 -2.54 1.58
N THR A 111 -1.30 -2.57 1.68
CA THR A 111 -0.61 -3.53 2.55
C THR A 111 -1.05 -3.31 4.00
N SER A 112 -1.56 -4.35 4.65
CA SER A 112 -2.00 -4.33 6.05
C SER A 112 -1.08 -5.18 6.92
N LEU A 113 -1.10 -6.51 6.72
CA LEU A 113 -0.24 -7.44 7.44
C LEU A 113 0.88 -7.94 6.51
N VAL A 114 2.00 -8.30 7.12
CA VAL A 114 3.06 -9.10 6.49
C VAL A 114 3.28 -10.33 7.35
N GLY A 115 3.52 -11.48 6.73
CA GLY A 115 3.53 -12.77 7.39
C GLY A 115 4.56 -13.72 6.81
N ASP A 116 5.00 -14.64 7.66
CA ASP A 116 5.80 -15.82 7.33
C ASP A 116 4.85 -17.02 7.39
N THR A 117 4.57 -17.61 6.24
CA THR A 117 3.60 -18.72 6.13
C THR A 117 4.22 -20.10 6.16
N ASP A 118 5.54 -20.21 6.01
CA ASP A 118 6.28 -21.49 6.00
C ASP A 118 7.21 -21.67 7.21
N SER A 119 7.22 -20.69 8.13
CA SER A 119 7.99 -20.69 9.39
C SER A 119 9.51 -20.74 9.17
N ASN A 120 10.00 -20.23 8.04
CA ASN A 120 11.44 -20.16 7.75
C ASN A 120 12.13 -18.90 8.31
N GLY A 121 11.38 -18.03 9.00
CA GLY A 121 11.87 -16.78 9.58
C GLY A 121 11.88 -15.61 8.58
N ARG A 122 11.29 -15.76 7.40
CA ARG A 122 11.17 -14.73 6.35
C ARG A 122 9.73 -14.44 6.04
N PHE A 123 9.44 -13.16 5.86
CA PHE A 123 8.15 -12.77 5.31
C PHE A 123 8.09 -13.20 3.86
N ASP A 124 7.04 -13.92 3.51
CA ASP A 124 6.75 -14.43 2.18
C ASP A 124 5.36 -14.01 1.70
N PHE A 125 4.61 -13.30 2.55
CA PHE A 125 3.24 -12.94 2.30
C PHE A 125 2.88 -11.55 2.82
N ALA A 126 1.99 -10.88 2.10
CA ALA A 126 1.32 -9.67 2.54
C ALA A 126 -0.18 -9.78 2.32
N THR A 127 -0.95 -9.08 3.16
CA THR A 127 -2.40 -9.00 3.02
C THR A 127 -2.86 -7.57 2.77
N SER A 128 -4.06 -7.44 2.21
CA SER A 128 -4.79 -6.19 2.09
C SER A 128 -6.23 -6.41 2.53
N PRO A 129 -6.89 -5.46 3.22
CA PRO A 129 -8.34 -5.48 3.32
C PRO A 129 -8.95 -5.59 1.91
N TYR A 130 -10.03 -6.36 1.80
CA TYR A 130 -10.81 -6.36 0.58
C TYR A 130 -11.55 -5.03 0.47
N PHE A 131 -11.25 -4.24 -0.55
CA PHE A 131 -11.93 -2.96 -0.79
C PHE A 131 -13.34 -3.23 -1.30
N ASP A 132 -14.31 -3.04 -0.42
CA ASP A 132 -15.73 -3.23 -0.69
C ASP A 132 -16.50 -1.91 -0.70
N SER A 133 -17.82 -2.00 -0.66
CA SER A 133 -18.71 -0.83 -0.61
C SER A 133 -18.57 0.01 0.66
N GLU A 134 -18.16 -0.58 1.79
CA GLU A 134 -17.87 0.19 3.01
C GLU A 134 -16.61 1.04 2.80
N THR A 135 -15.57 0.44 2.22
CA THR A 135 -14.35 1.16 1.86
C THR A 135 -14.64 2.30 0.88
N TYR A 136 -15.48 2.07 -0.13
CA TYR A 136 -15.89 3.13 -1.05
C TYR A 136 -16.66 4.26 -0.36
N SER A 137 -17.51 3.93 0.62
CA SER A 137 -18.25 4.95 1.39
C SER A 137 -17.29 5.85 2.16
N ILE A 138 -16.26 5.27 2.78
CA ILE A 138 -15.19 6.03 3.47
C ILE A 138 -14.39 6.86 2.47
N TYR A 139 -13.98 6.28 1.34
CA TYR A 139 -13.26 6.99 0.28
C TYR A 139 -14.06 8.19 -0.24
N SER A 140 -15.35 7.99 -0.52
CA SER A 140 -16.24 9.03 -1.02
C SER A 140 -16.37 10.18 -0.02
N ALA A 141 -16.59 9.87 1.26
CA ALA A 141 -16.62 10.87 2.32
C ALA A 141 -15.28 11.64 2.40
N ALA A 142 -14.16 10.95 2.41
CA ALA A 142 -12.83 11.55 2.53
C ALA A 142 -12.43 12.40 1.30
N SER A 143 -12.76 11.94 0.09
CA SER A 143 -12.39 12.60 -1.17
C SER A 143 -12.99 14.01 -1.34
N ASN A 144 -14.08 14.29 -0.63
CA ASN A 144 -14.76 15.57 -0.63
C ASN A 144 -14.24 16.53 0.45
N LEU A 145 -13.30 16.10 1.30
CA LEU A 145 -12.72 16.91 2.35
C LEU A 145 -11.38 17.50 1.90
N ALA A 146 -11.20 18.80 2.13
CA ALA A 146 -9.90 19.43 1.95
C ALA A 146 -8.94 18.96 3.05
N SER A 147 -7.74 18.51 2.66
CA SER A 147 -6.69 18.09 3.61
C SER A 147 -6.11 19.24 4.43
N GLY A 148 -6.47 20.49 4.11
CA GLY A 148 -5.95 21.68 4.77
C GLY A 148 -4.49 22.00 4.40
N LYS A 149 -3.93 22.98 5.10
CA LYS A 149 -2.53 23.40 4.96
C LYS A 149 -1.62 22.58 5.88
N ILE A 150 -0.40 22.33 5.42
CA ILE A 150 0.65 21.78 6.26
C ILE A 150 1.28 22.95 7.05
N GLY A 151 0.77 23.18 8.27
CA GLY A 151 1.22 24.29 9.15
C GLY A 151 0.15 25.36 9.39
N LYS A 152 0.38 26.22 10.39
CA LYS A 152 -0.46 27.40 10.66
C LYS A 152 -0.33 28.45 9.57
#